data_AF-A0A5B8Z0V8-F1
#
_entry.id   AF-A0A5B8Z0V8-F1
#
_cell.length_a   1.000
_cell.length_b   1.000
_cell.length_c   1.000
_cell.angle_alpha   90.00
_cell.angle_beta   90.00
_cell.angle_gamma   90.00
#
_symmetry.space_group_name_H-M   'P 1'
#
loop_
_entity.id
_entity.type
_entity.pdbx_description
1 polymer ?
#
loop_
_entity_poly.entity_id
_entity_poly.type
_entity_poly.pdbx_seq_one_letter_code
_entity_poly.pdbx_strand_id
1 'polypeptide(L)'
;MSKENQNNPLVKMDLFLKWHLDSDQFEIPDIPLNRNRMDRLIRYLASPTANPFESYISKAGSITVLAISPILLGMLLMIFHFMVGL
;
A
#
# COMPACT_ATOMS: atom_id res chain seq x y z
N MET A 1 22.24 -3.02 -47.15
CA MET A 1 22.48 -2.23 -45.92
C MET A 1 22.67 -3.19 -44.75
N SER A 2 23.86 -3.17 -44.14
CA SER A 2 24.18 -3.60 -42.77
C SER A 2 23.94 -5.07 -42.32
N LYS A 3 24.90 -5.96 -42.61
CA LYS A 3 25.14 -7.18 -41.78
C LYS A 3 25.99 -6.88 -40.52
N GLU A 4 26.42 -5.64 -40.36
CA GLU A 4 27.39 -5.22 -39.34
C GLU A 4 26.73 -4.93 -37.99
N ASN A 5 25.43 -4.59 -37.97
CA ASN A 5 24.72 -4.20 -36.75
C ASN A 5 24.14 -5.39 -35.95
N GLN A 6 24.16 -6.63 -36.48
CA GLN A 6 23.62 -7.81 -35.76
C GLN A 6 24.57 -8.38 -34.70
N ASN A 7 25.85 -7.97 -34.70
CA ASN A 7 26.85 -8.41 -33.74
C ASN A 7 27.07 -7.39 -32.61
N ASN A 8 26.32 -6.29 -32.59
CA ASN A 8 26.40 -5.28 -31.56
C ASN A 8 25.84 -5.85 -30.24
N PRO A 9 26.62 -5.84 -29.15
CA PRO A 9 26.18 -6.37 -27.86
C PRO A 9 24.91 -5.68 -27.34
N LEU A 10 24.68 -4.40 -27.65
CA LEU A 10 23.47 -3.68 -27.25
C LEU A 10 22.23 -4.22 -27.96
N VAL A 11 22.32 -4.46 -29.27
CA VAL A 11 21.21 -4.99 -30.07
C VAL A 11 20.86 -6.43 -29.66
N LYS A 12 21.87 -7.25 -29.32
CA LYS A 12 21.64 -8.59 -28.76
C LYS A 12 20.97 -8.53 -27.38
N MET A 13 21.35 -7.58 -26.54
CA MET A 13 20.79 -7.43 -25.20
C MET A 13 19.33 -6.98 -25.27
N ASP A 14 18.99 -6.04 -26.17
CA ASP A 14 17.61 -5.60 -26.42
C ASP A 14 16.74 -6.75 -26.95
N LEU A 15 17.26 -7.57 -27.86
CA LEU A 15 16.54 -8.73 -28.40
C LEU A 15 16.31 -9.82 -27.34
N PHE A 16 17.32 -10.09 -26.52
CA PHE A 16 17.21 -11.04 -25.42
C PHE A 16 16.23 -10.55 -24.35
N LEU A 17 16.30 -9.26 -24.00
CA LEU A 17 15.38 -8.63 -23.05
C LEU A 17 13.94 -8.68 -23.55
N LYS A 18 13.72 -8.38 -24.83
CA LYS A 18 12.39 -8.46 -25.44
C LYS A 18 11.86 -9.89 -25.47
N TRP A 19 12.69 -10.86 -25.85
CA TRP A 19 12.30 -12.28 -25.84
C TRP A 19 11.93 -12.75 -24.42
N HIS A 20 12.70 -12.34 -23.41
CA HIS A 20 12.42 -12.68 -22.01
C HIS A 20 11.09 -12.07 -21.54
N LEU A 21 10.84 -10.79 -21.84
CA LEU A 21 9.60 -10.10 -21.49
C LEU A 21 8.37 -10.67 -22.23
N ASP A 22 8.52 -11.08 -23.49
CA ASP A 22 7.43 -11.70 -24.26
C ASP A 22 7.18 -13.17 -23.84
N SER A 23 8.19 -13.84 -23.26
CA SER A 23 8.09 -15.22 -22.76
C SER A 23 7.31 -15.31 -21.44
N ASP A 24 7.34 -14.24 -20.64
CA ASP A 24 6.49 -14.12 -19.47
C ASP A 24 5.07 -13.75 -19.93
N GLN A 25 4.31 -14.79 -20.27
CA GLN A 25 2.86 -14.72 -20.41
C GLN A 25 2.27 -14.45 -19.02
N PHE A 26 2.30 -13.20 -18.57
CA PHE A 26 1.60 -12.81 -17.36
C PHE A 26 0.10 -12.99 -17.61
N GLU A 27 -0.51 -14.01 -17.00
CA GLU A 27 -1.95 -14.04 -16.82
C GLU A 27 -2.34 -12.77 -16.07
N ILE A 28 -2.89 -11.80 -16.80
CA ILE A 28 -3.45 -10.60 -16.18
C ILE A 28 -4.70 -11.09 -15.46
N PRO A 29 -4.72 -11.13 -14.12
CA PRO A 29 -5.90 -11.60 -13.42
C PRO A 29 -7.05 -10.64 -13.73
N ASP A 30 -8.23 -11.19 -14.00
CA ASP A 30 -9.44 -10.38 -14.18
C ASP A 30 -9.68 -9.59 -12.89
N ILE A 31 -9.34 -8.29 -12.89
CA ILE A 31 -9.55 -7.42 -11.74
C ILE A 31 -11.04 -7.07 -11.75
N PRO A 32 -11.85 -7.53 -10.78
CA PRO A 32 -13.26 -7.21 -10.75
C PRO A 32 -13.44 -5.69 -10.69
N LEU A 33 -14.08 -5.13 -11.72
CA LEU A 33 -14.30 -3.68 -11.84
C LEU A 33 -15.32 -3.16 -10.80
N ASN A 34 -16.15 -4.05 -10.26
CA ASN A 34 -17.14 -3.72 -9.25
C ASN A 34 -16.49 -3.59 -7.87
N ARG A 35 -15.87 -2.43 -7.64
CA ARG A 35 -15.28 -2.09 -6.34
C ARG A 35 -16.37 -1.62 -5.41
N ASN A 36 -16.84 -2.53 -4.56
CA ASN A 36 -17.70 -2.17 -3.44
C ASN A 36 -16.94 -1.22 -2.49
N ARG A 37 -17.63 -0.29 -1.82
CA ARG A 37 -16.96 0.68 -0.91
C ARG A 37 -16.19 -0.03 0.21
N MET A 38 -16.66 -1.20 0.63
CA MET A 38 -16.02 -2.04 1.63
C MET A 38 -14.75 -2.73 1.10
N ASP A 39 -14.73 -3.19 -0.16
CA ASP A 39 -13.52 -3.76 -0.77
C ASP A 39 -12.39 -2.73 -0.82
N ARG A 40 -12.73 -1.46 -1.05
CA ARG A 40 -11.73 -0.37 -1.01
C ARG A 40 -11.15 -0.19 0.39
N LEU A 41 -11.96 -0.38 1.43
CA LEU A 41 -11.53 -0.30 2.82
C LEU A 41 -10.66 -1.51 3.20
N ILE A 42 -11.08 -2.72 2.84
CA ILE A 42 -10.32 -3.96 3.05
C ILE A 42 -8.99 -3.89 2.31
N ARG A 43 -8.96 -3.44 1.06
CA ARG A 43 -7.74 -3.29 0.27
C ARG A 43 -6.80 -2.22 0.83
N TYR A 44 -7.34 -1.15 1.41
CA TYR A 44 -6.56 -0.15 2.13
C TYR A 44 -5.91 -0.76 3.39
N LEU A 45 -6.68 -1.50 4.19
CA LEU A 45 -6.19 -2.16 5.41
C LEU A 45 -5.20 -3.31 5.13
N ALA A 46 -5.44 -4.07 4.06
CA ALA A 46 -4.58 -5.15 3.63
C ALA A 46 -3.35 -4.66 2.84
N SER A 47 -3.30 -3.37 2.47
CA SER A 47 -2.13 -2.84 1.77
C SER A 47 -0.97 -2.72 2.75
N PRO A 48 0.17 -3.36 2.48
CA PRO A 48 1.31 -3.40 3.41
C PRO A 48 2.07 -2.06 3.50
N THR A 49 1.50 -0.95 3.01
CA THR A 49 2.25 0.28 2.71
C THR A 49 1.64 1.55 3.27
N ALA A 50 0.46 1.51 3.89
CA ALA A 50 -0.14 2.68 4.50
C ALA A 50 -0.38 2.44 5.99
N ASN A 51 0.61 2.77 6.82
CA ASN A 51 0.36 2.89 8.24
C ASN A 51 -0.52 4.14 8.46
N PRO A 52 -1.79 4.01 8.90
CA PRO A 52 -2.63 5.19 9.14
C PRO A 52 -2.06 6.09 10.25
N PHE A 53 -1.14 5.55 11.06
CA PHE A 53 -0.43 6.28 12.11
C PHE A 53 0.88 6.92 11.64
N GLU A 54 1.31 6.77 10.38
CA GLU A 54 2.54 7.35 9.82
C GLU A 54 2.62 8.87 10.02
N SER A 55 1.50 9.56 9.78
CA SER A 55 1.39 11.01 9.97
C SER A 55 1.46 11.44 11.44
N TYR A 56 1.08 10.53 12.34
CA TYR A 56 1.21 10.77 13.77
C TYR A 56 2.65 10.53 14.17
N ILE A 57 3.23 9.37 13.85
CA ILE A 57 4.60 8.96 14.21
C ILE A 57 5.66 9.98 13.75
N SER A 58 5.51 10.58 12.57
CA SER A 58 6.50 11.53 11.99
C SER A 58 6.56 12.92 12.64
N LYS A 59 5.63 13.29 13.53
CA LYS A 59 5.64 14.59 14.24
C LYS A 59 6.39 14.49 15.57
N ALA A 60 7.19 15.51 15.90
CA ALA A 60 7.85 15.60 17.20
C ALA A 60 6.81 15.58 18.34
N GLY A 61 6.98 14.69 19.34
CA GLY A 61 6.02 14.48 20.44
C GLY A 61 4.89 13.49 20.14
N SER A 62 4.94 12.76 19.02
CA SER A 62 3.89 11.81 18.61
C SER A 62 3.75 10.57 19.47
N ILE A 63 4.85 10.01 19.97
CA ILE A 63 4.85 8.78 20.74
C ILE A 63 4.16 9.00 22.09
N THR A 64 4.38 10.14 22.74
CA THR A 64 3.70 10.50 23.99
C THR A 64 2.21 10.71 23.77
N VAL A 65 1.80 11.38 22.70
CA VAL A 65 0.37 11.53 22.35
C VAL A 65 -0.28 10.18 22.07
N LEU A 66 0.42 9.29 21.35
CA LEU A 66 -0.08 7.94 21.06
C LEU A 66 -0.17 7.09 22.33
N ALA A 67 0.77 7.22 23.26
CA ALA A 67 0.77 6.49 24.53
C ALA A 67 -0.31 6.98 25.50
N ILE A 68 -0.67 8.27 25.47
CA ILE A 68 -1.67 8.86 26.37
C ILE A 68 -3.09 8.75 25.79
N SER A 69 -3.23 8.57 24.47
CA SER A 69 -4.51 8.39 23.77
C SER A 69 -5.48 7.37 24.42
N PRO A 70 -5.05 6.15 24.80
CA PRO A 70 -5.93 5.17 25.43
C PRO A 70 -6.48 5.66 26.78
N ILE A 71 -5.67 6.41 27.54
CA ILE A 71 -6.05 6.94 28.85
C ILE A 71 -7.13 8.01 28.69
N LEU A 72 -6.91 8.95 27.75
CA LEU A 72 -7.90 9.98 27.40
C LEU A 72 -9.22 9.37 26.92
N LEU A 73 -9.14 8.34 26.07
CA LEU A 73 -10.31 7.64 25.57
C LEU A 73 -11.06 6.92 26.70
N GLY A 74 -10.35 6.26 27.61
CA GLY A 74 -10.94 5.61 28.79
C GLY A 74 -11.65 6.60 29.71
N MET A 75 -11.05 7.76 29.96
CA MET A 75 -11.68 8.83 30.75
C MET A 75 -12.95 9.35 30.07
N LEU A 76 -12.91 9.59 28.76
CA LEU A 76 -14.07 10.06 28.01
C LEU A 76 -15.23 9.06 28.08
N LEU A 77 -14.94 7.77 27.90
CA LEU A 77 -15.93 6.70 27.99
C LEU A 77 -16.50 6.58 29.40
N MET A 78 -15.68 6.74 30.43
CA MET A 78 -16.13 6.73 31.83
C MET A 78 -17.10 7.89 32.10
N ILE A 79 -16.76 9.11 31.67
CA ILE A 79 -17.62 10.30 31.80
C ILE A 79 -18.93 10.10 31.03
N PHE A 80 -18.84 9.56 29.81
CA PHE A 80 -20.00 9.27 28.98
C PHE A 80 -20.92 8.24 29.65
N HIS A 81 -20.36 7.14 30.16
CA HIS A 81 -21.10 6.12 30.87
C HIS A 81 -21.76 6.69 32.12
N PHE A 82 -21.06 7.55 32.87
CA PHE A 82 -21.62 8.23 34.03
C PHE A 82 -22.78 9.17 33.67
N MET A 83 -22.67 9.92 32.56
CA MET A 83 -23.73 10.82 32.09
C MET A 83 -24.97 10.09 31.55
N VAL A 84 -24.78 8.94 30.92
CA VAL A 84 -25.88 8.15 30.31
C VAL A 84 -26.52 7.19 31.32
N GLY A 85 -25.75 6.74 32.32
CA GLY A 85 -26.20 5.79 33.35
C GLY A 85 -26.79 6.43 34.61
N LEU A 86 -26.79 7.77 34.73
CA LEU A 86 -27.41 8.52 35.83
C LEU A 86 -28.87 8.89 35.50
#